data_AF-A0A2Z6M2U3-F1
#
_entry.id   AF-A0A2Z6M2U3-F1
#
_cell.length_a   1.000
_cell.length_b   1.000
_cell.length_c   1.000
_cell.angle_alpha   90.00
_cell.angle_beta   90.00
_cell.angle_gamma   90.00
#
_symmetry.space_group_name_H-M   'P 1'
#
loop_
_entity.id
_entity.type
_entity.pdbx_description
1 polymer ?
#
loop_
_entity_poly.entity_id
_entity_poly.type
_entity_poly.pdbx_seq_one_letter_code
_entity_poly.pdbx_strand_id
1 'polypeptide(L)'
;LNADGYDPLDPFGNITITWDFLSDNDDTIDVKVSIYNFQLFRHVEDPGWKLGWAWKGHEVIWAMLGAEAMEQGNCTIFRGKDKPHCCKKKPVIIDLMPGAPYNMQSANCCKGGVLTSLTQDVTKHIASFQMNYMKSSTSISGSNFSMPENFTLGVPGYSCGKPFEVPPTKFTKNGHRWLQVLVTLFLALYTAVIAKDNQE
;
A
#
# COMPACT_ATOMS: atom_id res chain seq x y z
N LEU A 1 -0.20 -26.93 7.45
CA LEU A 1 0.77 -26.83 6.35
C LEU A 1 1.12 -25.35 6.20
N ASN A 2 2.10 -24.89 6.97
CA ASN A 2 2.54 -23.49 6.94
C ASN A 2 3.35 -23.30 5.67
N ALA A 3 2.82 -22.52 4.72
CA ALA A 3 3.59 -22.05 3.59
C ALA A 3 4.51 -20.94 4.10
N ASP A 4 5.69 -21.33 4.57
CA ASP A 4 6.71 -20.42 5.05
C ASP A 4 7.17 -19.55 3.89
N GLY A 5 7.13 -18.24 4.09
CA GLY A 5 7.47 -17.32 3.03
C GLY A 5 8.96 -17.19 2.72
N TYR A 6 9.77 -17.93 3.46
CA TYR A 6 11.22 -17.91 3.48
C TYR A 6 11.80 -18.78 2.37
N ASP A 7 12.73 -18.21 1.61
CA ASP A 7 13.50 -18.92 0.59
C ASP A 7 14.97 -18.99 1.03
N PRO A 8 15.52 -20.18 1.33
CA PRO A 8 16.92 -20.35 1.69
C PRO A 8 17.91 -19.91 0.60
N LEU A 9 17.49 -19.89 -0.66
CA LEU A 9 18.30 -19.43 -1.80
C LEU A 9 18.25 -17.91 -1.97
N ASP A 10 17.32 -17.24 -1.29
CA ASP A 10 17.16 -15.79 -1.29
C ASP A 10 16.85 -15.28 0.14
N PRO A 11 17.81 -15.40 1.07
CA PRO A 11 17.58 -15.12 2.49
C PRO A 11 17.36 -13.62 2.78
N PHE A 12 17.69 -12.73 1.84
CA PHE A 12 17.53 -11.29 1.96
C PHE A 12 16.37 -10.74 1.13
N GLY A 13 15.74 -11.58 0.30
CA GLY A 13 14.58 -11.21 -0.49
C GLY A 13 13.41 -10.83 0.40
N ASN A 14 12.85 -9.65 0.16
CA ASN A 14 11.68 -9.18 0.89
C ASN A 14 10.69 -8.47 -0.03
N ILE A 15 9.46 -8.34 0.46
CA ILE A 15 8.47 -7.44 -0.11
C ILE A 15 8.47 -6.21 0.78
N THR A 16 8.43 -5.03 0.17
CA THR A 16 8.42 -3.76 0.92
C THR A 16 7.26 -2.90 0.46
N ILE A 17 6.79 -2.03 1.35
CA ILE A 17 5.74 -1.08 1.06
C ILE A 17 6.26 0.31 1.42
N THR A 18 6.11 1.24 0.47
CA THR A 18 6.29 2.66 0.73
C THR A 18 4.94 3.36 0.76
N TRP A 19 4.81 4.30 1.68
CA TRP A 19 3.66 5.16 1.84
C TRP A 19 4.12 6.61 1.74
N ASP A 20 3.90 7.20 0.58
CA ASP A 20 4.37 8.53 0.22
C ASP A 20 3.24 9.54 0.39
N PHE A 21 3.43 10.55 1.25
CA PHE A 21 2.48 11.65 1.43
C PHE A 21 2.70 12.72 0.35
N LEU A 22 1.79 12.80 -0.62
CA LEU A 22 1.93 13.69 -1.77
C LEU A 22 1.50 15.12 -1.45
N SER A 23 0.33 15.28 -0.84
CA SER A 23 -0.28 16.57 -0.51
C SER A 23 -1.15 16.46 0.74
N ASP A 24 -1.16 17.53 1.53
CA ASP A 24 -2.11 17.76 2.61
C ASP A 24 -3.08 18.88 2.16
N ASN A 25 -4.34 18.52 1.96
CA ASN A 25 -5.40 19.40 1.45
C ASN A 25 -6.37 19.80 2.58
N ASP A 26 -5.85 20.08 3.77
CA ASP A 26 -6.56 20.47 4.99
C ASP A 26 -7.47 19.40 5.60
N ASP A 27 -8.45 18.88 4.87
CA ASP A 27 -9.35 17.81 5.34
C ASP A 27 -8.95 16.44 4.81
N THR A 28 -8.27 16.40 3.67
CA THR A 28 -7.86 15.16 3.00
C THR A 28 -6.37 15.12 2.75
N ILE A 29 -5.82 13.91 2.65
CA ILE A 29 -4.42 13.68 2.29
C ILE A 29 -4.41 12.83 1.02
N ASP A 30 -3.59 13.23 0.05
CA ASP A 30 -3.24 12.39 -1.08
C ASP A 30 -1.99 11.59 -0.76
N VAL A 31 -2.05 10.28 -0.96
CA VAL A 31 -0.90 9.39 -0.77
C VAL A 31 -0.72 8.46 -1.94
N LYS A 32 0.53 8.10 -2.20
CA LYS A 32 0.90 7.02 -3.11
C LYS A 32 1.42 5.86 -2.29
N VAL A 33 0.86 4.69 -2.53
CA VAL A 33 1.32 3.43 -1.94
C VAL A 33 2.01 2.63 -3.03
N SER A 34 3.24 2.18 -2.77
CA SER A 34 3.98 1.33 -3.69
C SER A 34 4.42 0.07 -2.98
N ILE A 35 4.22 -1.08 -3.64
CA ILE A 35 4.60 -2.42 -3.18
C ILE A 35 5.70 -2.91 -4.10
N TYR A 36 6.84 -3.27 -3.53
CA TYR A 36 8.00 -3.77 -4.26
C TYR A 36 8.28 -5.20 -3.84
N ASN A 37 8.42 -6.09 -4.83
CA ASN A 37 8.97 -7.41 -4.59
C ASN A 37 10.45 -7.41 -4.97
N PHE A 38 11.31 -7.44 -3.95
CA PHE A 38 12.77 -7.54 -4.12
C PHE A 38 13.27 -8.99 -4.03
N GLN A 39 12.37 -9.96 -3.99
CA GLN A 39 12.76 -11.37 -4.03
C GLN A 39 13.26 -11.75 -5.42
N LEU A 40 14.21 -12.67 -5.46
CA LEU A 40 14.85 -13.14 -6.68
C LEU A 40 13.99 -14.20 -7.37
N PHE A 41 13.36 -15.12 -6.63
CA PHE A 41 12.68 -16.28 -7.23
C PHE A 41 11.20 -16.37 -6.90
N ARG A 42 10.76 -15.79 -5.78
CA ARG A 42 9.37 -15.84 -5.35
C ARG A 42 8.57 -14.68 -5.90
N HIS A 43 7.39 -15.00 -6.41
CA HIS A 43 6.43 -14.04 -6.93
C HIS A 43 5.06 -14.22 -6.28
N VAL A 44 4.25 -13.17 -6.31
CA VAL A 44 2.84 -13.20 -5.96
C VAL A 44 2.06 -13.51 -7.22
N GLU A 45 1.51 -14.71 -7.31
CA GLU A 45 0.62 -15.17 -8.39
C GLU A 45 -0.84 -14.84 -8.09
N ASP A 46 -1.72 -15.11 -9.05
CA ASP A 46 -3.17 -15.10 -8.85
C ASP A 46 -3.58 -15.89 -7.59
N PRO A 47 -4.44 -15.34 -6.72
CA PRO A 47 -5.35 -14.21 -6.93
C PRO A 47 -4.75 -12.82 -6.65
N GLY A 48 -3.41 -12.71 -6.56
CA GLY A 48 -2.71 -11.46 -6.35
C GLY A 48 -2.61 -11.03 -4.88
N TRP A 49 -1.89 -9.95 -4.63
CA TRP A 49 -1.80 -9.35 -3.30
C TRP A 49 -3.14 -8.71 -2.87
N LYS A 50 -3.40 -8.70 -1.56
CA LYS A 50 -4.55 -8.05 -0.93
C LYS A 50 -4.08 -7.23 0.25
N LEU A 51 -3.77 -5.95 0.00
CA LEU A 51 -3.15 -5.08 0.99
C LEU A 51 -4.21 -4.57 1.96
N GLY A 52 -4.16 -5.02 3.21
CA GLY A 52 -5.03 -4.55 4.28
C GLY A 52 -4.27 -3.74 5.32
N TRP A 53 -4.96 -2.82 5.98
CA TRP A 53 -4.47 -2.09 7.16
C TRP A 53 -5.64 -1.72 8.08
N ALA A 54 -5.34 -1.07 9.20
CA ALA A 54 -6.31 -0.52 10.13
C ALA A 54 -6.05 0.98 10.34
N TRP A 55 -7.08 1.80 10.12
CA TRP A 55 -7.06 3.22 10.43
C TRP A 55 -7.01 3.45 11.95
N LYS A 56 -6.34 4.50 12.44
CA LYS A 56 -6.28 4.79 13.89
C LYS A 56 -7.53 5.50 14.41
N GLY A 57 -8.11 6.40 13.63
CA GLY A 57 -9.32 7.15 13.93
C GLY A 57 -10.48 6.85 12.97
N HIS A 58 -11.21 7.88 12.57
CA HIS A 58 -12.37 7.72 11.68
C HIS A 58 -12.04 8.10 10.24
N GLU A 59 -10.82 7.80 9.80
CA GLU A 59 -10.38 8.01 8.43
C GLU A 59 -11.22 7.17 7.45
N VAL A 60 -11.49 7.76 6.29
CA VAL A 60 -12.22 7.12 5.18
C VAL A 60 -11.55 7.43 3.85
N ILE A 61 -11.63 6.51 2.91
CA ILE A 61 -11.06 6.68 1.57
C ILE A 61 -12.11 7.31 0.68
N TRP A 62 -11.80 8.47 0.08
CA TRP A 62 -12.69 9.17 -0.84
C TRP A 62 -12.51 8.71 -2.28
N ALA A 63 -11.26 8.54 -2.72
CA ALA A 63 -10.94 8.16 -4.09
C ALA A 63 -9.68 7.30 -4.15
N MET A 64 -9.60 6.46 -5.18
CA MET A 64 -8.43 5.64 -5.49
C MET A 64 -8.16 5.59 -7.00
N LEU A 65 -6.89 5.45 -7.37
CA LEU A 65 -6.42 5.22 -8.74
C LEU A 65 -5.39 4.10 -8.74
N GLY A 66 -5.52 3.17 -9.67
CA GLY A 66 -4.67 1.99 -9.84
C GLY A 66 -5.02 0.80 -8.95
N ALA A 67 -5.87 0.99 -7.94
CA ALA A 67 -6.37 -0.07 -7.07
C ALA A 67 -7.77 0.30 -6.56
N GLU A 68 -8.48 -0.67 -6.01
CA GLU A 68 -9.78 -0.45 -5.39
C GLU A 68 -9.93 -1.18 -4.05
N ALA A 69 -10.88 -0.71 -3.24
CA ALA A 69 -11.21 -1.37 -2.00
C ALA A 69 -12.15 -2.53 -2.31
N MET A 70 -11.89 -3.71 -1.74
CA MET A 70 -12.75 -4.88 -1.94
C MET A 70 -14.19 -4.65 -1.47
N GLU A 71 -14.38 -3.78 -0.48
CA GLU A 71 -15.69 -3.46 0.08
C GLU A 71 -15.76 -1.98 0.48
N GLN A 72 -16.90 -1.34 0.19
CA GLN A 72 -17.17 0.04 0.62
C GLN A 72 -17.43 0.14 2.13
N GLY A 73 -18.12 -0.83 2.73
CA GLY A 73 -18.50 -0.80 4.15
C GLY A 73 -19.67 0.14 4.47
N ASN A 74 -19.87 0.43 5.77
CA ASN A 74 -20.99 1.24 6.24
C ASN A 74 -20.64 2.74 6.22
N CYS A 75 -21.00 3.42 5.13
CA CYS A 75 -20.82 4.87 4.96
C CYS A 75 -22.03 5.73 5.39
N THR A 76 -22.96 5.21 6.21
CA THR A 76 -24.24 5.90 6.53
C THR A 76 -24.09 7.26 7.22
N ILE A 77 -22.94 7.54 7.84
CA ILE A 77 -22.64 8.85 8.42
C ILE A 77 -22.55 9.95 7.34
N PHE A 78 -22.19 9.58 6.11
CA PHE A 78 -22.13 10.48 4.96
C PHE A 78 -23.50 10.51 4.29
N ARG A 79 -24.32 11.49 4.67
CA ARG A 79 -25.71 11.67 4.18
C ARG A 79 -25.80 12.40 2.83
N GLY A 80 -24.67 12.70 2.19
CA GLY A 80 -24.59 13.37 0.90
C GLY A 80 -24.90 12.44 -0.29
N LYS A 81 -24.98 13.02 -1.50
CA LYS A 81 -25.12 12.25 -2.75
C LYS A 81 -23.85 11.47 -3.07
N ASP A 82 -22.69 12.08 -2.83
CA ASP A 82 -21.40 11.44 -3.01
C ASP A 82 -21.01 10.69 -1.74
N LYS A 83 -20.65 9.41 -1.92
CA LYS A 83 -20.23 8.52 -0.84
C LYS A 83 -18.73 8.25 -0.96
N PRO A 84 -18.01 8.10 0.16
CA PRO A 84 -16.62 7.68 0.11
C PRO A 84 -16.48 6.33 -0.58
N HIS A 85 -15.35 6.13 -1.25
CA HIS A 85 -14.94 4.86 -1.85
C HIS A 85 -14.90 3.72 -0.82
N CYS A 86 -14.39 3.99 0.39
CA CYS A 86 -14.38 3.01 1.48
C CYS A 86 -14.48 3.67 2.87
N CYS A 87 -15.41 3.21 3.69
CA CYS A 87 -15.60 3.62 5.09
C CYS A 87 -15.24 2.53 6.09
N LYS A 88 -14.64 1.42 5.65
CA LYS A 88 -14.20 0.37 6.58
C LYS A 88 -13.02 0.88 7.40
N LYS A 89 -13.09 0.68 8.71
CA LYS A 89 -11.98 0.89 9.65
C LYS A 89 -10.74 0.05 9.30
N LYS A 90 -10.97 -1.12 8.71
CA LYS A 90 -9.94 -2.03 8.21
C LYS A 90 -10.17 -2.31 6.72
N PRO A 91 -9.73 -1.40 5.82
CA PRO A 91 -9.89 -1.62 4.39
C PRO A 91 -8.97 -2.76 3.91
N VAL A 92 -9.39 -3.44 2.85
CA VAL A 92 -8.56 -4.37 2.08
C VAL A 92 -8.58 -3.89 0.64
N ILE A 93 -7.41 -3.60 0.11
CA ILE A 93 -7.19 -3.05 -1.22
C ILE A 93 -6.68 -4.14 -2.14
N ILE A 94 -7.22 -4.17 -3.35
CA ILE A 94 -6.82 -5.05 -4.43
C ILE A 94 -6.41 -4.21 -5.64
N ASP A 95 -5.46 -4.71 -6.39
CA ASP A 95 -5.10 -4.14 -7.68
C ASP A 95 -6.25 -4.26 -8.68
N LEU A 96 -6.29 -3.37 -9.66
CA LEU A 96 -7.26 -3.48 -10.74
C LEU A 96 -6.87 -4.63 -11.70
N MET A 97 -7.85 -5.17 -12.42
CA MET A 97 -7.59 -6.17 -13.45
C MET A 97 -6.90 -5.55 -14.68
N PRO A 98 -6.13 -6.34 -15.44
CA PRO A 98 -5.62 -5.91 -16.75
C PRO A 98 -6.76 -5.44 -17.65
N GLY A 99 -6.58 -4.29 -18.31
CA GLY A 99 -7.61 -3.67 -19.15
C GLY A 99 -8.50 -2.65 -18.43
N ALA A 100 -8.19 -2.28 -17.18
CA ALA A 100 -8.87 -1.20 -16.47
C ALA A 100 -8.91 0.11 -17.30
N PRO A 101 -9.99 0.92 -17.20
CA PRO A 101 -10.11 2.19 -17.91
C PRO A 101 -8.94 3.14 -17.62
N TYR A 102 -8.46 3.87 -18.64
CA TYR A 102 -7.27 4.74 -18.54
C TYR A 102 -7.37 5.77 -17.39
N ASN A 103 -8.57 6.32 -17.16
CA ASN A 103 -8.82 7.29 -16.10
C ASN A 103 -8.80 6.69 -14.68
N MET A 104 -8.74 5.38 -14.55
CA MET A 104 -8.62 4.66 -13.28
C MET A 104 -7.22 4.10 -13.07
N GLN A 105 -6.32 4.19 -14.05
CA GLN A 105 -4.97 3.65 -13.95
C GLN A 105 -4.02 4.58 -13.21
N SER A 106 -3.01 3.99 -12.57
CA SER A 106 -1.80 4.69 -12.12
C SER A 106 -0.56 3.98 -12.64
N ALA A 107 0.62 4.58 -12.43
CA ALA A 107 1.87 3.92 -12.77
C ALA A 107 1.98 2.54 -12.09
N ASN A 108 2.47 1.52 -12.81
CA ASN A 108 2.72 0.17 -12.32
C ASN A 108 1.51 -0.57 -11.72
N CYS A 109 0.28 -0.11 -11.98
CA CYS A 109 -0.93 -0.78 -11.52
C CYS A 109 -1.38 -1.89 -12.48
N CYS A 110 -2.53 -2.45 -12.13
CA CYS A 110 -3.50 -3.03 -13.04
C CYS A 110 -3.06 -4.37 -13.62
N LYS A 111 -2.44 -5.18 -12.78
CA LYS A 111 -1.93 -6.53 -13.08
C LYS A 111 -2.72 -7.61 -12.35
N GLY A 112 -3.90 -7.29 -11.81
CA GLY A 112 -4.69 -8.23 -11.00
C GLY A 112 -3.99 -8.64 -9.71
N GLY A 113 -3.03 -7.84 -9.24
CA GLY A 113 -2.30 -8.10 -8.01
C GLY A 113 -1.11 -9.04 -8.18
N VAL A 114 -0.78 -9.43 -9.42
CA VAL A 114 0.44 -10.19 -9.71
C VAL A 114 1.67 -9.32 -9.49
N LEU A 115 2.63 -9.83 -8.73
CA LEU A 115 3.89 -9.17 -8.39
C LEU A 115 5.06 -10.12 -8.60
N THR A 116 5.74 -9.99 -9.73
CA THR A 116 6.84 -10.90 -10.13
C THR A 116 8.09 -10.68 -9.28
N SER A 117 8.99 -11.66 -9.31
CA SER A 117 10.33 -11.50 -8.75
C SER A 117 11.20 -10.60 -9.65
N LEU A 118 12.30 -10.07 -9.11
CA LEU A 118 13.23 -9.24 -9.87
C LEU A 118 13.85 -9.99 -11.07
N THR A 119 14.14 -11.28 -10.92
CA THR A 119 14.85 -12.03 -11.98
C THR A 119 13.92 -12.53 -13.09
N GLN A 120 12.65 -12.79 -12.77
CA GLN A 120 11.67 -13.26 -13.74
C GLN A 120 11.19 -12.13 -14.64
N ASP A 121 10.78 -11.00 -14.06
CA ASP A 121 10.31 -9.84 -14.82
C ASP A 121 10.50 -8.55 -14.01
N VAL A 122 11.56 -7.81 -14.35
CA VAL A 122 11.89 -6.51 -13.76
C VAL A 122 10.82 -5.45 -14.00
N THR A 123 9.89 -5.63 -14.94
CA THR A 123 8.85 -4.63 -15.22
C THR A 123 7.60 -4.83 -14.35
N LYS A 124 7.41 -6.03 -13.78
CA LYS A 124 6.21 -6.38 -13.01
C LYS A 124 6.44 -6.56 -11.51
N HIS A 125 7.65 -6.33 -11.02
CA HIS A 125 8.01 -6.44 -9.59
C HIS A 125 7.50 -5.28 -8.70
N ILE A 126 6.90 -4.24 -9.29
CA ILE A 126 6.35 -3.08 -8.57
C ILE A 126 4.86 -2.99 -8.83
N ALA A 127 4.04 -2.84 -7.78
CA ALA A 127 2.67 -2.38 -7.89
C ALA A 127 2.54 -1.02 -7.20
N SER A 128 1.78 -0.08 -7.77
CA SER A 128 1.49 1.16 -7.05
C SER A 128 0.12 1.71 -7.35
N PHE A 129 -0.46 2.38 -6.37
CA PHE A 129 -1.75 3.04 -6.46
C PHE A 129 -1.72 4.36 -5.69
N GLN A 130 -2.66 5.24 -6.00
CA GLN A 130 -2.86 6.50 -5.29
C GLN A 130 -4.21 6.46 -4.59
N MET A 131 -4.29 7.13 -3.45
CA MET A 131 -5.56 7.32 -2.76
C MET A 131 -5.64 8.69 -2.10
N ASN A 132 -6.85 9.21 -2.09
CA ASN A 132 -7.23 10.37 -1.30
C ASN A 132 -8.07 9.87 -0.12
N TYR A 133 -7.67 10.20 1.10
CA TYR A 133 -8.43 9.83 2.30
C TYR A 133 -8.65 11.05 3.20
N MET A 134 -9.76 11.03 3.93
CA MET A 134 -10.12 12.05 4.90
C MET A 134 -9.41 11.80 6.22
N LYS A 135 -8.83 12.86 6.79
CA LYS A 135 -8.19 12.81 8.11
C LYS A 135 -9.23 12.61 9.21
N SER A 136 -8.82 11.95 10.29
CA SER A 136 -9.63 11.88 11.51
C SER A 136 -9.59 13.24 12.21
N SER A 137 -10.74 13.74 12.66
CA SER A 137 -10.88 15.00 13.40
C SER A 137 -10.11 15.05 14.73
N THR A 138 -9.49 13.96 15.16
CA THR A 138 -8.66 13.88 16.38
C THR A 138 -7.20 14.30 16.15
N SER A 139 -6.77 14.53 14.91
CA SER A 139 -5.39 14.96 14.59
C SER A 139 -5.18 16.49 14.65
N ILE A 140 -5.92 17.21 15.51
CA ILE A 140 -5.97 18.68 15.59
C ILE A 140 -4.65 19.34 16.06
N SER A 141 -3.62 18.59 16.43
CA SER A 141 -2.36 19.18 16.90
C SER A 141 -1.15 18.74 16.06
N GLY A 142 -0.80 19.57 15.07
CA GLY A 142 0.55 19.71 14.51
C GLY A 142 1.14 18.51 13.78
N SER A 143 1.36 18.66 12.47
CA SER A 143 2.38 17.97 11.64
C SER A 143 2.52 16.44 11.68
N ASN A 144 1.68 15.72 12.42
CA ASN A 144 1.83 14.28 12.60
C ASN A 144 0.91 13.55 11.64
N PHE A 145 1.45 13.24 10.45
CA PHE A 145 0.83 12.30 9.52
C PHE A 145 0.59 10.97 10.24
N SER A 146 -0.68 10.67 10.59
CA SER A 146 -1.03 9.45 11.32
C SER A 146 -0.99 8.25 10.38
N MET A 147 0.08 7.47 10.45
CA MET A 147 0.22 6.23 9.69
C MET A 147 -0.80 5.18 10.16
N PRO A 148 -1.39 4.39 9.25
CA PRO A 148 -2.18 3.25 9.64
C PRO A 148 -1.37 2.17 10.36
N GLU A 149 -2.07 1.21 10.94
CA GLU A 149 -1.47 0.13 11.71
C GLU A 149 -1.93 -1.23 11.17
N ASN A 150 -1.28 -2.31 11.63
CA ASN A 150 -1.71 -3.69 11.33
C ASN A 150 -1.80 -3.98 9.83
N PHE A 151 -0.73 -3.65 9.10
CA PHE A 151 -0.63 -3.98 7.68
C PHE A 151 -0.64 -5.49 7.46
N THR A 152 -1.23 -5.93 6.34
CA THR A 152 -1.26 -7.32 5.88
C THR A 152 -1.16 -7.36 4.36
N LEU A 153 -0.44 -8.32 3.78
CA LEU A 153 -0.33 -8.46 2.31
C LEU A 153 -1.40 -9.37 1.72
N GLY A 154 -2.08 -10.17 2.55
CA GLY A 154 -3.04 -11.18 2.08
C GLY A 154 -2.38 -12.36 1.34
N VAL A 155 -1.06 -12.47 1.39
CA VAL A 155 -0.27 -13.58 0.83
C VAL A 155 0.27 -14.43 1.99
N PRO A 156 0.14 -15.77 1.94
CA PRO A 156 0.60 -16.63 3.01
C PRO A 156 2.12 -16.57 3.19
N GLY A 157 2.53 -16.66 4.45
CA GLY A 157 3.94 -16.69 4.83
C GLY A 157 4.60 -15.32 5.02
N TYR A 158 3.85 -14.22 4.91
CA TYR A 158 4.35 -12.87 5.19
C TYR A 158 3.72 -12.27 6.45
N SER A 159 4.52 -11.50 7.18
CA SER A 159 4.11 -10.67 8.31
C SER A 159 4.69 -9.26 8.12
N CYS A 160 3.90 -8.23 8.39
CA CYS A 160 4.35 -6.85 8.21
C CYS A 160 5.07 -6.34 9.45
N GLY A 161 6.21 -5.67 9.24
CA GLY A 161 6.91 -4.93 10.29
C GLY A 161 6.17 -3.66 10.71
N LYS A 162 6.73 -2.95 11.70
CA LYS A 162 6.25 -1.62 12.09
C LYS A 162 6.73 -0.57 11.08
N PRO A 163 5.88 0.41 10.71
CA PRO A 163 6.28 1.48 9.80
C PRO A 163 7.28 2.42 10.47
N PHE A 164 8.25 2.91 9.71
CA PHE A 164 9.17 3.95 10.15
C PHE A 164 9.43 4.97 9.04
N GLU A 165 9.84 6.17 9.43
CA GLU A 165 10.11 7.26 8.50
C GLU A 165 11.47 7.12 7.82
N VAL A 166 11.50 7.40 6.52
CA VAL A 166 12.70 7.39 5.68
C VAL A 166 12.81 8.72 4.93
N PRO A 167 14.00 9.06 4.37
CA PRO A 167 14.15 10.27 3.58
C PRO A 167 13.06 10.39 2.51
N PRO A 168 12.40 11.56 2.35
CA PRO A 168 11.25 11.67 1.47
C PRO A 168 11.59 11.35 0.01
N THR A 169 10.76 10.50 -0.60
CA THR A 169 10.87 10.07 -1.99
C THR A 169 10.91 11.27 -2.95
N LYS A 170 11.86 11.24 -3.89
CA LYS A 170 11.95 12.19 -4.99
C LYS A 170 11.58 11.50 -6.30
N PHE A 171 10.74 12.13 -7.11
CA PHE A 171 10.33 11.59 -8.39
C PHE A 171 10.28 12.68 -9.46
N THR A 172 10.37 12.27 -10.71
CA THR A 172 10.29 13.16 -11.86
C THR A 172 9.41 12.53 -12.92
N LYS A 173 8.50 13.32 -13.50
CA LYS A 173 7.62 12.84 -14.59
C LYS A 173 8.32 12.92 -15.95
N ASN A 174 9.13 13.96 -16.15
CA ASN A 174 9.70 14.31 -17.46
C ASN A 174 11.24 14.43 -17.42
N GLY A 175 11.92 14.04 -16.34
CA GLY A 175 13.37 14.19 -16.16
C GLY A 175 13.83 15.61 -15.81
N HIS A 176 13.08 16.65 -16.18
CA HIS A 176 13.49 18.05 -16.02
C HIS A 176 13.12 18.68 -14.66
N ARG A 177 12.01 18.26 -14.04
CA ARG A 177 11.55 18.79 -12.75
C ARG A 177 11.41 17.66 -11.74
N TRP A 178 12.18 17.75 -10.68
CA TRP A 178 12.08 16.85 -9.53
C TRP A 178 11.03 17.38 -8.57
N LEU A 179 10.15 16.49 -8.13
CA LEU A 179 9.19 16.70 -7.06
C LEU A 179 9.62 15.85 -5.87
N GLN A 180 9.33 16.33 -4.68
CA GLN A 180 9.58 15.63 -3.43
C GLN A 180 8.27 15.52 -2.67
N VAL A 181 8.03 14.36 -2.09
CA VAL A 181 6.88 14.10 -1.23
C VAL A 181 7.09 14.73 0.14
N LEU A 182 6.03 14.96 0.89
CA LEU A 182 6.10 15.59 2.21
C LEU A 182 6.83 14.70 3.21
N VAL A 183 6.42 13.43 3.26
CA VAL A 183 6.96 12.38 4.14
C VAL A 183 6.89 11.05 3.40
N THR A 184 7.86 10.17 3.64
CA THR A 184 7.80 8.77 3.20
C THR A 184 7.92 7.87 4.40
N LEU A 185 6.96 6.95 4.53
CA LEU A 185 7.01 5.88 5.50
C LEU A 185 7.30 4.56 4.79
N PHE A 186 8.16 3.75 5.41
CA PHE A 186 8.61 2.49 4.88
C PHE A 186 8.22 1.34 5.81
N LEU A 187 7.83 0.23 5.21
CA LEU A 187 7.47 -1.02 5.88
C LEU A 187 8.13 -2.18 5.14
N ALA A 188 8.88 -3.01 5.86
CA ALA A 188 9.34 -4.29 5.34
C ALA A 188 8.36 -5.41 5.72
N LEU A 189 8.14 -6.34 4.80
CA LEU A 189 7.48 -7.60 5.09
C LEU A 189 8.52 -8.68 5.30
N TYR A 190 8.39 -9.34 6.44
CA TYR A 190 9.23 -10.46 6.82
C TYR A 190 8.47 -11.75 6.57
N THR A 191 9.23 -12.81 6.35
CA THR A 191 8.67 -14.15 6.26
C THR A 191 8.30 -14.61 7.67
N ALA A 192 7.24 -15.41 7.80
CA ALA A 192 6.68 -15.81 9.10
C ALA A 192 7.70 -16.53 10.03
N VAL A 193 8.78 -17.07 9.47
CA VAL A 193 9.90 -17.68 10.20
C VAL A 193 10.70 -16.61 10.95
N ILE A 194 11.12 -15.54 10.26
CA ILE A 194 11.96 -14.46 10.81
C ILE A 194 11.19 -13.58 11.81
N ALA A 195 9.86 -13.49 11.67
CA ALA A 195 9.03 -12.72 12.60
C ALA A 195 9.03 -13.31 14.03
N LYS A 196 9.27 -14.62 14.19
CA LYS A 196 9.37 -15.27 15.51
C LYS A 196 10.69 -14.97 16.23
N ASP A 197 11.79 -14.90 15.48
CA ASP A 197 13.12 -14.64 16.05
C ASP A 197 13.32 -13.16 16.45
N ASN A 198 12.54 -12.23 15.89
CA ASN A 198 12.59 -10.80 16.26
C ASN A 198 11.65 -10.42 17.41
N GLN A 199 11.07 -11.40 18.12
CA GLN A 199 10.22 -11.19 19.30
C GLN A 199 10.85 -11.69 20.62
N GLU A 200 12.12 -12.11 20.61
CA GLU A 200 12.92 -12.36 21.82
C GLU A 200 13.87 -11.19 22.15
#